data_AF-A0A1F2ZWF0-F1
#
_entry.id   AF-A0A1F2ZWF0-F1
#
_cell.length_a   1.000
_cell.length_b   1.000
_cell.length_c   1.000
_cell.angle_alpha   90.00
_cell.angle_beta   90.00
_cell.angle_gamma   90.00
#
_symmetry.space_group_name_H-M   'P 1'
#
loop_
_entity.id
_entity.type
_entity.pdbx_description
1 polymer ?
#
loop_
_entity_poly.entity_id
_entity_poly.type
_entity_poly.pdbx_seq_one_letter_code
_entity_poly.pdbx_strand_id
1 'polypeptide(L)'
;MDNRQVELSPNEAITLRRIAYGVTNLDTLRPDDIDRLKKLLLVEERRSGIVMTALGRSRIAKLPALRLIVTPPAYDEHVVAFSRIIRRTRLH
;
A
#
# COMPACT_ATOMS: atom_id res chain seq x y z
N MET A 1 -5.71 -29.75 13.95
CA MET A 1 -4.64 -29.13 13.15
C MET A 1 -4.54 -27.68 13.60
N ASP A 2 -3.62 -27.37 14.52
CA ASP A 2 -3.44 -26.01 15.03
C ASP A 2 -3.08 -25.06 13.88
N ASN A 3 -4.05 -24.28 13.44
CA ASN A 3 -3.89 -23.24 12.43
C ASN A 3 -3.18 -22.03 13.06
N ARG A 4 -1.90 -22.22 13.46
CA ARG A 4 -1.03 -21.12 13.90
C ARG A 4 -0.72 -20.25 12.68
N GLN A 5 -1.68 -19.42 12.29
CA GLN A 5 -1.47 -18.40 11.27
C GLN A 5 -0.40 -17.45 11.80
N VAL A 6 0.80 -17.56 11.23
CA VAL A 6 1.90 -16.64 11.53
C VAL A 6 1.42 -15.22 11.24
N GLU A 7 1.59 -14.34 12.22
CA GLU A 7 1.23 -12.94 12.08
C GLU A 7 2.18 -12.26 11.08
N LEU A 8 1.61 -11.45 10.20
CA LEU A 8 2.41 -10.68 9.25
C LEU A 8 2.88 -9.40 9.93
N SER A 9 4.11 -8.99 9.64
CA SER A 9 4.52 -7.63 10.00
C SER A 9 3.67 -6.60 9.24
N PRO A 10 3.59 -5.33 9.71
CA PRO A 10 2.88 -4.28 8.99
C PRO A 10 3.37 -4.11 7.54
N ASN A 11 4.67 -4.22 7.31
CA ASN A 11 5.27 -4.10 5.97
C ASN A 11 4.90 -5.29 5.08
N GLU A 12 4.96 -6.51 5.60
CA GLU A 12 4.52 -7.71 4.87
C GLU A 12 3.03 -7.61 4.49
N ALA A 13 2.18 -7.12 5.39
CA ALA A 13 0.77 -6.91 5.14
C ALA A 13 0.52 -5.83 4.07
N ILE A 14 1.34 -4.77 4.02
CA ILE A 14 1.30 -3.74 2.97
C ILE A 14 1.76 -4.33 1.64
N THR A 15 2.89 -5.04 1.61
CA THR A 15 3.44 -5.70 0.42
C THR A 15 2.43 -6.69 -0.17
N LEU A 16 1.79 -7.52 0.66
CA LEU A 16 0.74 -8.44 0.22
C LEU A 16 -0.46 -7.72 -0.39
N ARG A 17 -0.89 -6.58 0.17
CA ARG A 17 -1.97 -5.75 -0.41
C ARG A 17 -1.57 -5.12 -1.74
N ARG A 18 -0.34 -4.63 -1.88
CA ARG A 18 0.15 -4.08 -3.15
C ARG A 18 0.05 -5.13 -4.26
N ILE A 19 0.45 -6.36 -3.98
CA ILE A 19 0.31 -7.49 -4.91
C ILE A 19 -1.17 -7.78 -5.21
N ALA A 20 -2.05 -7.72 -4.18
CA ALA A 20 -3.50 -7.89 -4.37
C ALA A 20 -4.10 -6.86 -5.33
N TYR A 21 -3.58 -5.63 -5.31
CA TYR A 21 -3.98 -4.54 -6.20
C TYR A 21 -3.22 -4.51 -7.54
N GLY A 22 -2.44 -5.54 -7.85
CA GLY A 22 -1.81 -5.71 -9.16
C GLY A 22 -0.37 -5.21 -9.28
N VAL A 23 0.28 -4.81 -8.18
CA VAL A 23 1.72 -4.51 -8.20
C VAL A 23 2.50 -5.82 -8.23
N THR A 24 2.97 -6.21 -9.42
CA THR A 24 3.68 -7.48 -9.63
C THR A 24 5.17 -7.32 -9.96
N ASN A 25 5.64 -6.10 -10.20
CA ASN A 25 7.06 -5.82 -10.46
C ASN A 25 7.87 -5.91 -9.15
N LEU A 26 8.76 -6.91 -9.09
CA LEU A 26 9.63 -7.19 -7.94
C LEU A 26 10.54 -6.02 -7.58
N ASP A 27 10.99 -5.22 -8.55
CA ASP A 27 11.89 -4.08 -8.31
C ASP A 27 11.24 -2.97 -7.46
N THR A 28 9.90 -2.97 -7.39
CA THR A 28 9.12 -1.98 -6.63
C THR A 28 8.72 -2.48 -5.23
N LEU A 29 9.06 -3.73 -4.90
CA LEU A 29 8.67 -4.44 -3.68
C LEU A 29 9.93 -4.73 -2.84
N ARG A 30 9.79 -4.81 -1.52
CA ARG A 30 10.94 -5.12 -0.65
C ARG A 30 11.29 -6.62 -0.79
N PRO A 31 12.52 -7.00 -1.17
CA PRO A 31 12.88 -8.40 -1.40
C PRO A 31 12.64 -9.30 -0.18
N ASP A 32 13.01 -8.84 1.02
CA ASP A 32 12.84 -9.60 2.27
C ASP A 32 11.37 -9.93 2.55
N ASP A 33 10.46 -8.98 2.30
CA ASP A 33 9.03 -9.18 2.47
C ASP A 33 8.53 -10.23 1.46
N ILE A 34 8.99 -10.18 0.21
CA ILE A 34 8.62 -11.16 -0.83
C ILE A 34 9.09 -12.56 -0.45
N ASP A 35 10.34 -12.71 -0.01
CA ASP A 35 10.89 -13.99 0.42
C ASP A 35 10.11 -14.57 1.61
N ARG A 36 9.72 -13.71 2.56
CA ARG A 36 8.89 -14.13 3.68
C ARG A 36 7.49 -14.55 3.23
N LEU A 37 6.84 -13.79 2.36
CA LEU A 37 5.51 -14.11 1.83
C LEU A 37 5.51 -15.39 0.98
N LYS A 38 6.60 -15.67 0.24
CA LYS A 38 6.83 -16.94 -0.47
C LYS A 38 6.94 -18.11 0.52
N LYS A 39 7.74 -17.97 1.59
CA LYS A 39 7.87 -18.99 2.66
C LYS A 39 6.54 -19.28 3.35
N LEU A 40 5.65 -18.29 3.43
CA LEU A 40 4.29 -18.43 3.97
C LEU A 40 3.26 -18.92 2.93
N LEU A 41 3.68 -19.20 1.69
CA LEU A 41 2.84 -19.65 0.57
C LEU A 41 1.70 -18.68 0.22
N LEU A 42 1.86 -17.40 0.55
CA LEU A 42 0.87 -16.35 0.27
C LEU A 42 1.00 -15.81 -1.17
N VAL A 43 2.22 -15.90 -1.70
CA VAL A 43 2.57 -15.50 -3.06
C VAL A 43 3.51 -16.54 -3.67
N GLU A 44 3.56 -16.56 -4.99
CA GLU A 44 4.49 -17.41 -5.74
C GLU A 44 5.02 -16.64 -6.95
N GLU A 45 6.20 -17.05 -7.41
CA GLU A 45 6.80 -16.47 -8.61
C GLU A 45 6.40 -17.26 -9.84
N ARG A 46 6.00 -16.55 -10.89
CA ARG A 46 5.70 -17.10 -12.21
C ARG A 46 6.47 -16.34 -13.27
N ARG A 47 6.44 -16.82 -14.52
CA ARG A 47 7.12 -16.18 -15.66
C ARG A 47 6.76 -14.69 -15.84
N SER A 48 5.56 -14.29 -15.41
CA SER A 48 5.06 -12.91 -15.49
C SER A 48 5.33 -12.05 -14.24
N GLY A 49 6.13 -12.54 -13.29
CA GLY A 49 6.39 -11.88 -12.01
C GLY A 49 5.71 -12.56 -10.83
N ILE A 50 5.54 -11.81 -9.73
CA ILE A 50 4.93 -12.35 -8.50
C ILE A 50 3.40 -12.38 -8.63
N VAL A 51 2.78 -13.47 -8.22
CA VAL A 51 1.33 -13.64 -8.20
C VAL A 51 0.84 -14.11 -6.84
N MET A 52 -0.42 -13.81 -6.54
CA MET A 52 -1.06 -14.20 -5.28
C MET A 52 -1.67 -15.61 -5.36
N THR A 53 -1.43 -16.42 -4.33
CA THR A 53 -2.02 -17.76 -4.19
C THR A 53 -3.46 -17.68 -3.64
N ALA A 54 -4.19 -18.80 -3.61
CA ALA A 54 -5.49 -18.87 -2.95
C ALA A 54 -5.41 -18.62 -1.44
N LEU A 55 -4.31 -19.07 -0.81
CA LEU A 55 -4.01 -18.80 0.60
C LEU A 55 -3.79 -17.29 0.81
N GLY A 56 -3.02 -16.64 -0.06
CA GLY A 56 -2.81 -15.19 -0.04
C GLY A 56 -4.11 -14.39 -0.11
N ARG A 57 -5.00 -14.75 -1.05
CA ARG A 57 -6.34 -14.13 -1.18
C ARG A 57 -7.16 -14.28 0.10
N SER A 58 -7.15 -15.48 0.68
CA SER A 58 -7.86 -15.77 1.93
C SER A 58 -7.27 -15.00 3.11
N ARG A 59 -5.95 -14.75 3.11
CA ARG A 59 -5.27 -13.97 4.14
C ARG A 59 -5.64 -12.49 4.05
N ILE A 60 -5.65 -11.91 2.84
CA ILE A 60 -6.07 -10.52 2.60
C ILE A 60 -7.47 -10.25 3.16
N ALA A 61 -8.43 -11.15 2.91
CA ALA A 61 -9.80 -11.00 3.40
C ALA A 61 -9.92 -10.91 4.94
N LYS A 62 -8.90 -11.37 5.67
CA LYS A 62 -8.83 -11.34 7.14
C LYS A 62 -7.96 -10.21 7.69
N LEU A 63 -7.25 -9.48 6.83
CA LEU A 63 -6.43 -8.36 7.28
C LEU A 63 -7.31 -7.17 7.66
N PRO A 64 -6.98 -6.44 8.74
CA PRO A 64 -7.71 -5.22 9.09
C PRO A 64 -7.61 -4.21 7.95
N ALA A 65 -8.66 -3.40 7.74
CA ALA A 65 -8.60 -2.31 6.76
C ALA A 65 -7.38 -1.40 7.04
N LEU A 66 -6.71 -0.92 5.97
CA LEU A 66 -5.64 0.05 6.15
C LEU A 66 -6.28 1.31 6.74
N ARG A 67 -5.79 1.75 7.90
CA ARG A 67 -6.07 3.10 8.37
C ARG A 67 -5.07 4.02 7.68
N LEU A 68 -5.54 4.78 6.70
CA LEU A 68 -4.79 5.89 6.15
C LEU A 68 -4.57 6.90 7.28
N ILE A 69 -3.33 6.99 7.77
CA ILE A 69 -2.91 8.14 8.58
C ILE A 69 -2.63 9.25 7.58
N VAL A 70 -3.67 10.03 7.27
CA VAL A 70 -3.49 11.27 6.52
C VAL A 70 -2.94 12.27 7.50
N THR A 71 -1.64 12.53 7.45
CA THR A 71 -1.08 13.74 8.03
C THR A 71 -1.65 14.90 7.22
N PRO A 72 -2.44 15.81 7.80
CA PRO A 72 -2.83 17.02 7.08
C PRO A 72 -1.56 17.71 6.59
N PRO A 73 -1.53 18.24 5.35
CA PRO A 73 -0.44 19.11 4.97
C PRO A 73 -0.36 20.22 6.03
N ALA A 74 0.81 20.40 6.63
CA ALA A 74 1.06 21.57 7.45
C ALA A 74 0.79 22.78 6.54
N TYR A 75 -0.33 23.46 6.76
CA TYR A 75 -0.65 24.65 6.00
C TYR A 75 0.41 25.69 6.35
N ASP A 76 1.32 25.91 5.43
CA ASP A 76 2.23 27.03 5.48
C ASP A 76 1.37 28.31 5.43
N GLU A 77 1.54 29.19 6.41
CA GLU A 77 0.70 30.37 6.69
C GLU A 77 0.61 31.35 5.49
N HIS A 78 1.43 31.12 4.47
CA HIS A 78 1.63 31.95 3.29
C HIS A 78 0.64 31.70 2.14
N VAL A 79 -0.14 30.60 2.13
CA VAL A 79 -1.04 30.27 1.01
C VAL A 79 -2.33 31.12 1.01
N VAL A 80 -2.72 31.72 2.15
CA VAL A 80 -3.91 32.60 2.22
C VAL A 80 -3.69 33.93 1.50
N ALA A 81 -2.44 34.40 1.39
CA ALA A 81 -2.12 35.69 0.79
C ALA A 81 -2.38 35.75 -0.73
N PHE A 82 -2.31 34.62 -1.45
CA PHE A 82 -2.54 34.60 -2.90
C PHE A 82 -4.02 34.71 -3.30
N SER A 83 -4.95 34.41 -2.38
CA SER A 83 -6.40 34.50 -2.65
C SER A 83 -6.95 35.92 -2.66
N ARG A 84 -6.21 36.93 -2.15
CA ARG A 84 -6.64 38.34 -2.13
C ARG A 84 -6.24 39.15 -3.36
N ILE A 85 -5.34 38.64 -4.21
CA ILE A 85 -4.80 39.42 -5.34
C ILE A 85 -5.61 39.23 -6.63
N ILE A 86 -6.36 38.13 -6.81
CA ILE A 86 -7.14 37.87 -8.04
C ILE A 86 -8.58 38.45 -7.97
N ARG A 87 -8.77 39.62 -7.34
CA ARG A 87 -10.08 40.33 -7.35
C ARG A 87 -9.98 41.81 -7.67
N ARG A 88 -8.91 42.29 -8.32
CA ARG A 88 -8.82 43.73 -8.66
C ARG A 88 -8.20 44.06 -10.01
N THR A 89 -8.46 43.24 -11.02
CA THR A 89 -8.24 43.61 -12.43
C THR A 89 -9.35 43.03 -13.31
N ARG A 90 -10.56 43.58 -13.17
CA ARG A 90 -11.43 43.80 -14.33
C ARG A 90 -11.41 45.29 -14.60
N LEU A 91 -10.66 45.65 -15.65
CA LEU A 91 -10.74 46.92 -16.34
C LEU A 91 -12.16 47.10 -16.88
N HIS A 92 -12.81 48.21 -16.52
CA HIS A 92 -13.70 49.00 -17.37
C HIS A 92 -13.66 50.44 -16.85
#